data_AF-A0A381XY80-F1
#
_entry.id   AF-A0A381XY80-F1
#
_cell.length_a   1.000
_cell.length_b   1.000
_cell.length_c   1.000
_cell.angle_alpha   90.00
_cell.angle_beta   90.00
_cell.angle_gamma   90.00
#
_symmetry.space_group_name_H-M   'P 1'
#
loop_
_entity.id
_entity.type
_entity.pdbx_description
1 polymer ?
#
loop_
_entity_poly.entity_id
_entity_poly.type
_entity_poly.pdbx_seq_one_letter_code
_entity_poly.pdbx_strand_id
1 'polypeptide(L)'
;MNDLAECLFVLNNRRYGPIPGAYMVMCTKPGKEWCVGQLNADRSKPFILFDEKVFSSPEEAQKEAEKIKKERGESEPPRRCT
;
A
#
# COMPACT_ATOMS: atom_id res chain seq x y z
N MET A 1 -19.47 21.83 -23.40
CA MET A 1 -19.27 21.04 -22.17
C MET A 1 -17.98 21.54 -21.53
N ASN A 2 -17.99 21.87 -20.24
CA ASN A 2 -16.84 22.50 -19.58
C ASN A 2 -15.74 21.46 -19.36
N ASP A 3 -14.61 21.61 -20.06
CA ASP A 3 -13.39 20.78 -19.94
C ASP A 3 -12.95 20.56 -18.48
N LEU A 4 -13.14 21.57 -17.64
CA LEU A 4 -12.89 21.48 -16.19
C LEU A 4 -13.77 20.43 -15.49
N ALA A 5 -15.05 20.32 -15.87
CA ALA A 5 -15.95 19.36 -15.25
C ALA A 5 -15.58 17.92 -15.62
N GLU A 6 -15.16 17.68 -16.86
CA GLU A 6 -14.65 16.38 -17.31
C GLU A 6 -13.32 16.04 -16.61
N CYS A 7 -12.39 16.99 -16.52
CA CYS A 7 -11.15 16.84 -15.77
C CYS A 7 -11.41 16.46 -14.30
N LEU A 8 -12.30 17.19 -13.62
CA LEU A 8 -12.65 16.91 -12.22
C LEU A 8 -13.33 15.55 -12.07
N PHE A 9 -14.20 15.17 -13.01
CA PHE A 9 -14.87 13.87 -13.00
C PHE A 9 -13.86 12.72 -13.15
N VAL A 10 -12.91 12.83 -14.07
CA VAL A 10 -11.87 11.81 -14.28
C VAL A 10 -10.94 11.72 -13.08
N LEU A 11 -10.50 12.85 -12.53
CA LEU A 11 -9.61 12.88 -11.37
C LEU A 11 -10.26 12.30 -10.11
N ASN A 12 -11.55 12.60 -9.86
CA ASN A 12 -12.27 12.09 -8.70
C ASN A 12 -12.60 10.58 -8.82
N ASN A 13 -12.82 10.08 -10.03
CA ASN A 13 -13.20 8.68 -10.25
C ASN A 13 -12.04 7.76 -10.59
N ARG A 14 -10.83 8.30 -10.84
CA ARG A 14 -9.63 7.48 -11.00
C ARG A 14 -9.27 6.80 -9.68
N ARG A 15 -9.54 5.51 -9.62
CA ARG A 15 -9.03 4.63 -8.56
C ARG A 15 -7.64 4.16 -8.97
N TYR A 16 -6.62 4.86 -8.48
CA TYR A 16 -5.26 4.38 -8.61
C TYR A 16 -5.12 3.12 -7.73
N GLY A 17 -4.46 2.08 -8.26
CA GLY A 17 -4.30 0.80 -7.57
C GLY A 17 -3.27 0.86 -6.43
N PRO A 18 -2.58 -0.26 -6.15
CA PRO A 18 -1.54 -0.31 -5.12
C PRO A 18 -0.50 0.80 -5.34
N ILE A 19 -0.11 1.50 -4.27
CA ILE A 19 0.92 2.54 -4.30
C ILE A 19 2.30 1.86 -4.25
N PRO A 20 3.11 1.93 -5.31
CA PRO A 20 4.45 1.34 -5.32
C PRO A 20 5.33 1.97 -4.23
N GLY A 21 6.12 1.15 -3.55
CA GLY A 21 7.05 1.57 -2.51
C GLY A 21 6.42 1.86 -1.14
N ALA A 22 5.09 1.80 -1.03
CA ALA A 22 4.34 2.06 0.20
C ALA A 22 3.94 0.75 0.91
N TYR A 23 4.89 0.08 1.53
CA TYR A 23 4.63 -1.10 2.36
C TYR A 23 4.44 -0.71 3.82
N MET A 24 3.60 -1.46 4.51
CA MET A 24 3.28 -1.28 5.92
C MET A 24 3.25 -2.63 6.64
N VAL A 25 3.56 -2.61 7.94
CA VAL A 25 3.40 -3.78 8.81
C VAL A 25 2.13 -3.57 9.62
N MET A 26 1.20 -4.52 9.52
CA MET A 26 -0.10 -4.50 10.19
C MET A 26 -0.13 -5.59 11.25
N CYS A 27 -0.54 -5.25 12.47
CA CYS A 27 -0.79 -6.24 13.50
C CYS A 27 -2.21 -6.77 13.35
N THR A 28 -2.37 -8.06 13.00
CA THR A 28 -3.67 -8.72 12.87
C THR A 28 -4.14 -9.25 14.21
N LYS A 29 -3.21 -9.78 15.02
CA LYS A 29 -3.47 -10.21 16.40
C LYS A 29 -2.41 -9.62 17.33
N PRO A 30 -2.81 -8.82 18.34
CA PRO A 30 -1.89 -8.20 19.28
C PRO A 30 -0.92 -9.22 19.89
N GLY A 31 0.38 -8.98 19.70
CA GLY A 31 1.44 -9.80 20.29
C GLY A 31 1.62 -11.19 19.68
N LYS A 32 0.94 -11.50 18.56
CA LYS A 32 0.99 -12.85 17.96
C LYS A 32 1.24 -12.84 16.46
N GLU A 33 0.56 -11.97 15.72
CA GLU A 33 0.57 -12.01 14.26
C GLU A 33 0.73 -10.61 13.67
N TRP A 34 1.70 -10.50 12.78
CA TRP A 34 2.00 -9.32 11.98
C TRP A 34 2.01 -9.71 10.52
N CYS A 35 1.36 -8.95 9.65
CA CYS A 35 1.40 -9.16 8.22
C CYS A 35 1.96 -7.93 7.51
N VAL A 36 2.53 -8.17 6.34
CA VAL A 36 2.91 -7.09 5.43
C VAL A 36 1.70 -6.70 4.60
N GLY A 37 1.47 -5.40 4.46
CA GLY A 37 0.48 -4.84 3.56
C GLY A 37 1.10 -3.80 2.63
N GLN A 38 0.36 -3.43 1.60
CA GLN A 38 0.66 -2.34 0.70
C GLN A 38 -0.48 -1.31 0.74
N LEU A 39 -0.14 -0.03 0.76
CA LEU A 39 -1.15 1.02 0.63
C LEU A 39 -1.78 1.01 -0.76
N ASN A 40 -3.06 1.33 -0.81
CA ASN A 40 -3.82 1.43 -2.04
C ASN A 40 -4.40 2.83 -2.14
N ALA A 41 -4.36 3.40 -3.34
CA ALA A 41 -4.92 4.72 -3.55
C ALA A 41 -6.46 4.70 -3.68
N ASP A 42 -7.08 3.53 -3.86
CA ASP A 42 -8.52 3.36 -3.66
C ASP A 42 -8.88 3.49 -2.17
N ARG A 43 -9.49 4.62 -1.83
CA ARG A 43 -9.95 4.93 -0.46
C ARG A 43 -10.98 3.93 0.08
N SER A 44 -11.71 3.22 -0.79
CA SER A 44 -12.65 2.18 -0.35
C SER A 44 -11.97 0.90 0.12
N LYS A 45 -10.72 0.66 -0.32
CA LYS A 45 -9.88 -0.47 0.07
C LYS A 45 -8.44 0.00 0.32
N PRO A 46 -8.21 0.80 1.38
CA PRO A 46 -6.98 1.57 1.57
C PRO A 46 -5.71 0.74 1.79
N PHE A 47 -5.85 -0.53 2.16
CA PHE A 47 -4.75 -1.45 2.38
C PHE A 47 -5.03 -2.78 1.68
N ILE A 48 -3.97 -3.32 1.09
CA ILE A 48 -3.93 -4.65 0.49
C ILE A 48 -3.00 -5.48 1.37
N LEU A 49 -3.57 -6.39 2.14
CA LEU A 49 -2.80 -7.27 3.02
C LEU A 49 -2.24 -8.45 2.22
N PHE A 50 -1.01 -8.84 2.51
CA PHE A 50 -0.44 -10.09 2.03
C PHE A 50 -0.69 -11.17 3.08
N ASP A 51 -1.87 -11.77 3.04
CA ASP A 51 -2.33 -12.77 4.03
C ASP A 51 -1.45 -14.04 4.06
N GLU A 52 -0.67 -14.29 3.01
CA GLU A 52 0.31 -15.38 2.96
C GLU A 52 1.58 -15.09 3.78
N LYS A 53 1.82 -13.84 4.15
CA LYS A 53 3.05 -13.36 4.81
C LYS A 53 2.77 -12.91 6.23
N VAL A 54 2.40 -13.88 7.07
CA VAL A 54 2.18 -13.69 8.52
C VAL A 54 3.44 -14.06 9.29
N PHE A 55 3.86 -13.16 10.17
CA PHE A 55 5.06 -13.26 11.00
C PHE A 55 4.69 -13.18 12.48
N SER A 56 5.56 -13.75 13.31
CA SER A 56 5.44 -13.75 14.77
C SER A 56 6.11 -12.55 15.43
N SER A 57 6.77 -11.69 14.65
CA SER A 57 7.43 -10.48 15.12
C SER A 57 7.28 -9.33 14.12
N PRO A 58 7.12 -8.08 14.59
CA PRO A 58 7.08 -6.91 13.72
C PRO A 58 8.39 -6.71 12.95
N GLU A 59 9.54 -7.10 13.52
CA GLU A 59 10.85 -6.93 12.89
C GLU A 59 11.01 -7.83 11.66
N GLU A 60 10.51 -9.07 11.73
CA GLU A 60 10.51 -10.00 10.61
C GLU A 60 9.62 -9.50 9.48
N ALA A 61 8.42 -9.03 9.82
CA ALA A 61 7.51 -8.41 8.86
C ALA A 61 8.13 -7.17 8.20
N GLN A 62 8.88 -6.35 8.96
CA GLN A 62 9.57 -5.19 8.41
C GLN A 62 10.69 -5.58 7.43
N LYS A 63 11.52 -6.57 7.79
CA LYS A 63 12.56 -7.09 6.88
C LYS A 63 11.96 -7.64 5.59
N GLU A 64 10.83 -8.33 5.69
CA GLU A 64 10.15 -8.84 4.50
C GLU A 64 9.57 -7.70 3.65
N ALA A 65 8.99 -6.66 4.26
CA ALA A 65 8.52 -5.48 3.55
C ALA A 65 9.65 -4.78 2.77
N GLU A 66 10.83 -4.66 3.38
CA GLU A 66 12.02 -4.11 2.71
C GLU A 66 12.52 -5.02 1.57
N LYS A 67 12.45 -6.34 1.76
CA LYS A 67 12.81 -7.31 0.73
C LYS A 67 11.89 -7.20 -0.48
N ILE A 68 10.57 -7.15 -0.28
CA ILE A 68 9.58 -6.96 -1.37
C ILE A 68 9.85 -5.64 -2.10
N LYS A 69 10.11 -4.56 -1.35
CA LYS A 69 10.43 -3.25 -1.93
C LYS A 69 11.66 -3.31 -2.84
N LYS A 70 12.72 -4.01 -2.42
CA LYS A 70 13.93 -4.22 -3.22
C LYS A 70 13.69 -5.11 -4.44
N GLU A 71 12.98 -6.23 -4.27
CA GLU A 71 12.67 -7.18 -5.36
C GLU A 71 11.85 -6.54 -6.48
N ARG A 72 10.91 -5.65 -6.14
CA ARG A 72 10.09 -4.93 -7.13
C ARG A 72 10.78 -3.70 -7.73
N GLY A 73 12.00 -3.39 -7.31
CA GLY A 73 12.74 -2.21 -7.79
C GLY A 73 12.09 -0.88 -7.37
N GLU A 74 11.26 -0.88 -6.33
CA GLU A 74 10.54 0.30 -5.83
C GLU A 74 11.44 1.08 -4.85
N SER A 75 12.62 1.49 -5.33
CA SER A 75 13.63 2.20 -4.52
C SER A 75 13.22 3.64 -4.19
N GLU A 76 12.40 4.25 -5.05
CA GLU A 76 11.89 5.60 -4.83
C GLU A 76 10.91 5.65 -3.65
N PRO A 77 10.91 6.75 -2.87
CA PRO A 77 9.90 6.95 -1.85
C PRO A 77 8.51 6.96 -2.50
N PRO A 78 7.49 6.37 -1.84
CA PRO A 78 6.14 6.36 -2.40
C PRO A 78 5.69 7.78 -2.68
N ARG A 79 5.17 8.01 -3.89
CA ARG A 79 4.66 9.33 -4.28
C ARG A 79 3.53 9.69 -3.31
N ARG A 80 3.72 10.77 -2.54
CA ARG A 80 2.66 11.27 -1.64
C ARG A 80 1.42 11.54 -2.48
N CYS A 81 0.28 11.02 -2.02
CA CYS A 81 -1.03 11.45 -2.50
C CYS A 81 -1.27 12.87 -1.99
N THR A 82 -0.65 13.87 -2.62
CA THR A 82 -0.99 15.30 -2.46
C THR A 82 -1.93 15.73 -3.55
#